data_AF-X0LJP4-F1
#
_entry.id   AF-X0LJP4-F1
#
_cell.length_a   1.000
_cell.length_b   1.000
_cell.length_c   1.000
_cell.angle_alpha   90.00
_cell.angle_beta   90.00
_cell.angle_gamma   90.00
#
_symmetry.space_group_name_H-M   'P 1'
#
loop_
_entity.id
_entity.type
_entity.pdbx_description
1 polymer ?
#
loop_
_entity_poly.entity_id
_entity_poly.type
_entity_poly.pdbx_seq_one_letter_code
_entity_poly.pdbx_strand_id
1 'polypeptide(L)'
;MDCFSSLLPEINVMILLHLRTRSNIKPLLSALPTMLQHYRESKEDIQRAHVQAELPGGLLQDALVVAKFPLKNPWLHVEKWREGYLSNPFLHHDSVTIDRLDRLYTQIARYIEDYITKATSIYPPRTYLCMPSPYSNVDQLQFRGQPIGIDILRVDALTDVERKRLFRAFLRYELVSKIHYLEDSLELKVIDKLVASAFKRPAAARPKHFGAFNIT
;
A
#
# COMPACT_ATOMS: atom_id res chain seq x y z
N MET A 1 -5.50 -24.69 -29.82
CA MET A 1 -6.73 -25.03 -29.08
C MET A 1 -6.46 -24.78 -27.60
N ASP A 2 -7.42 -24.20 -26.87
CA ASP A 2 -7.32 -23.96 -25.43
C ASP A 2 -7.71 -25.23 -24.67
N CYS A 3 -6.74 -25.94 -24.07
CA CYS A 3 -7.00 -27.18 -23.34
C CYS A 3 -7.83 -26.97 -22.06
N PHE A 4 -7.87 -25.76 -21.51
CA PHE A 4 -8.64 -25.44 -20.30
C PHE A 4 -10.14 -25.34 -20.55
N SER A 5 -10.55 -25.19 -21.82
CA SER A 5 -11.95 -25.28 -22.24
C SER A 5 -12.54 -26.69 -22.10
N SER A 6 -11.69 -27.72 -22.02
CA SER A 6 -12.11 -29.11 -21.81
C SER A 6 -12.16 -29.51 -20.33
N LEU A 7 -11.63 -28.66 -19.44
CA LEU A 7 -11.63 -28.89 -18.00
C LEU A 7 -12.92 -28.37 -17.38
N LEU A 8 -13.32 -29.02 -16.29
CA LEU A 8 -14.41 -28.55 -15.44
C LEU A 8 -14.05 -27.18 -14.83
N PRO A 9 -15.00 -26.23 -14.73
CA PRO A 9 -14.77 -24.90 -14.16
C PRO A 9 -14.11 -24.95 -12.77
N GLU A 10 -14.48 -25.92 -11.94
CA GLU A 10 -13.94 -26.11 -10.59
C GLU A 10 -12.44 -26.42 -10.64
N ILE A 11 -11.99 -27.20 -11.63
CA ILE A 11 -10.57 -27.53 -11.82
C ILE A 11 -9.80 -26.27 -12.24
N ASN A 12 -10.37 -25.46 -13.14
CA ASN A 12 -9.76 -24.21 -13.57
C ASN A 12 -9.58 -23.24 -12.39
N VAL A 13 -10.57 -23.13 -11.51
CA VAL A 13 -10.48 -22.33 -10.28
C VAL A 13 -9.45 -22.93 -9.31
N MET A 14 -9.43 -24.25 -9.12
CA MET A 14 -8.39 -24.90 -8.30
C MET A 14 -6.99 -24.60 -8.81
N ILE A 15 -6.76 -24.64 -10.13
CA ILE A 15 -5.46 -24.29 -10.71
C ILE A 15 -5.11 -22.84 -10.35
N LEU A 16 -6.03 -21.89 -10.53
CA LEU A 16 -5.81 -20.48 -10.18
C LEU A 16 -5.50 -20.27 -8.69
N LEU A 17 -6.12 -21.05 -7.80
CA LEU A 17 -5.86 -21.01 -6.36
C LEU A 17 -4.47 -21.58 -6.00
N HIS A 18 -4.00 -22.59 -6.72
CA HIS A 18 -2.70 -23.23 -6.48
C HIS A 18 -1.54 -22.50 -7.16
N LEU A 19 -1.80 -21.52 -8.03
CA LEU A 19 -0.77 -20.63 -8.53
C LEU A 19 -0.24 -19.79 -7.38
N ARG A 20 0.93 -20.19 -6.89
CA ARG A 20 1.59 -19.66 -5.69
C ARG A 20 1.85 -18.15 -5.73
N THR A 21 1.96 -17.56 -6.92
CA THR A 21 2.32 -16.14 -7.08
C THR A 21 1.54 -15.47 -8.20
N ARG A 22 1.21 -14.19 -7.99
CA ARG A 22 0.44 -13.35 -8.93
C ARG A 22 1.14 -13.16 -10.27
N SER A 23 2.48 -13.23 -10.29
CA SER A 23 3.28 -13.10 -11.51
C SER A 23 3.03 -14.22 -12.50
N ASN A 24 2.60 -15.40 -12.02
CA ASN A 24 2.26 -16.54 -12.88
C ASN A 24 0.83 -16.44 -13.43
N ILE A 25 -0.04 -15.67 -12.77
CA ILE A 25 -1.45 -15.54 -13.15
C ILE A 25 -1.59 -14.61 -14.34
N LYS A 26 -0.92 -13.46 -14.37
CA LYS A 26 -1.09 -12.48 -15.46
C LYS A 26 -0.80 -13.06 -16.86
N PRO A 27 0.32 -13.77 -17.09
CA PRO A 27 0.59 -14.41 -18.38
C PRO A 27 -0.51 -15.42 -18.74
N LEU A 28 -0.94 -16.24 -17.77
CA LEU A 28 -1.99 -17.23 -17.96
C LEU A 28 -3.33 -16.60 -18.38
N LEU A 29 -3.76 -15.54 -17.68
CA LEU A 29 -4.98 -14.81 -18.00
C LEU A 29 -4.89 -14.10 -19.35
N SER A 30 -3.69 -13.64 -19.75
CA SER A 30 -3.48 -12.97 -21.04
C SER A 30 -3.49 -13.95 -22.22
N ALA A 31 -3.08 -15.20 -21.99
CA ALA A 31 -2.97 -16.23 -23.02
C ALA A 31 -4.26 -17.04 -23.21
N LEU A 32 -5.11 -17.14 -22.17
CA LEU A 32 -6.22 -18.10 -22.13
C LEU A 32 -7.55 -17.41 -21.73
N PRO A 33 -8.46 -17.19 -22.70
CA PRO A 33 -9.76 -16.54 -22.45
C PRO A 33 -10.62 -17.30 -21.43
N THR A 34 -10.60 -18.64 -21.45
CA THR A 34 -11.38 -19.46 -20.49
C THR A 34 -10.91 -19.26 -19.06
N MET A 35 -9.59 -19.19 -18.84
CA MET A 35 -9.03 -18.90 -17.51
C MET A 35 -9.35 -17.48 -17.05
N LEU A 36 -9.37 -16.50 -17.97
CA LEU A 36 -9.79 -15.13 -17.65
C LEU A 36 -11.26 -15.05 -17.21
N GLN A 37 -12.14 -15.81 -17.86
CA GLN A 37 -13.55 -15.86 -17.48
C GLN A 37 -13.73 -16.43 -16.07
N HIS A 38 -13.16 -17.61 -15.79
CA HIS A 38 -13.26 -18.21 -14.46
C HIS A 38 -12.57 -17.38 -13.37
N TYR A 39 -11.47 -16.70 -13.70
CA TYR A 39 -10.85 -15.76 -12.79
C TYR A 39 -11.78 -14.58 -12.45
N ARG A 40 -12.57 -14.08 -13.40
CA ARG A 40 -13.54 -13.00 -13.15
C ARG A 40 -14.70 -13.47 -12.28
N GLU A 41 -15.18 -14.69 -12.51
CA GLU A 41 -16.28 -15.30 -11.76
C GLU A 41 -15.90 -15.60 -10.30
N SER A 42 -14.66 -16.04 -10.03
CA SER A 42 -14.18 -16.40 -8.70
C SER A 42 -13.13 -15.42 -8.13
N LYS A 43 -13.12 -14.18 -8.63
CA LYS A 43 -12.06 -13.19 -8.33
C LYS A 43 -11.84 -12.96 -6.84
N GLU A 44 -12.92 -12.81 -6.07
CA GLU A 44 -12.83 -12.47 -4.65
C GLU A 44 -12.24 -13.62 -3.83
N ASP A 45 -12.62 -14.86 -4.14
CA ASP A 45 -12.11 -16.05 -3.45
C ASP A 45 -10.64 -16.29 -3.79
N ILE A 46 -10.28 -16.11 -5.07
CA ILE A 46 -8.91 -16.21 -5.54
C ILE A 46 -8.03 -15.14 -4.89
N GLN A 47 -8.45 -13.87 -4.91
CA GLN A 47 -7.74 -12.77 -4.26
C GLN A 47 -7.56 -13.02 -2.76
N ARG A 48 -8.61 -13.47 -2.08
CA ARG A 48 -8.56 -13.80 -0.65
C ARG A 48 -7.52 -14.88 -0.36
N ALA A 49 -7.54 -15.97 -1.14
CA ALA A 49 -6.60 -17.07 -0.99
C ALA A 49 -5.14 -16.62 -1.22
N HIS A 50 -4.89 -15.80 -2.25
CA HIS A 50 -3.56 -15.27 -2.52
C HIS A 50 -3.06 -14.35 -1.42
N VAL A 51 -3.86 -13.37 -1.00
CA VAL A 51 -3.47 -12.45 0.08
C VAL A 51 -3.18 -13.22 1.37
N GLN A 52 -3.98 -14.25 1.68
CA GLN A 52 -3.76 -15.09 2.86
C GLN A 52 -2.46 -15.91 2.75
N ALA A 53 -2.15 -16.45 1.58
CA ALA A 53 -0.92 -17.21 1.34
C ALA A 53 0.34 -16.30 1.36
N GLU A 54 0.22 -15.07 0.86
CA GLU A 54 1.30 -14.10 0.75
C GLU A 54 1.64 -13.40 2.06
N LEU A 55 0.68 -13.31 2.99
CA LEU A 55 0.83 -12.70 4.31
C LEU A 55 0.73 -13.73 5.46
N PRO A 56 1.68 -14.68 5.58
CA PRO A 56 1.59 -15.72 6.59
C PRO A 56 1.95 -15.22 8.00
N GLY A 57 1.17 -15.69 8.99
CA GLY A 57 1.46 -15.52 10.42
C GLY A 57 1.60 -14.06 10.83
N GLY A 58 2.72 -13.71 11.48
CA GLY A 58 2.96 -12.35 11.98
C GLY A 58 3.02 -11.27 10.89
N LEU A 59 3.24 -11.63 9.63
CA LEU A 59 3.26 -10.66 8.53
C LEU A 59 1.86 -10.07 8.27
N LEU A 60 0.81 -10.84 8.53
CA LEU A 60 -0.57 -10.35 8.45
C LEU A 60 -0.81 -9.21 9.43
N GLN A 61 -0.32 -9.32 10.67
CA GLN A 61 -0.47 -8.27 11.68
C GLN A 61 0.29 -7.01 11.28
N ASP A 62 1.52 -7.16 10.77
CA ASP A 62 2.33 -6.05 10.25
C ASP A 62 1.68 -5.37 9.03
N ALA A 63 0.94 -6.11 8.19
CA ALA A 63 0.19 -5.54 7.09
C ALA A 63 -1.12 -4.87 7.55
N LEU A 64 -1.83 -5.48 8.51
CA LEU A 64 -3.09 -4.96 9.05
C LEU A 64 -2.91 -3.63 9.75
N VAL A 65 -1.83 -3.46 10.53
CA VAL A 65 -1.58 -2.21 11.24
C VAL A 65 -1.41 -1.04 10.26
N VAL A 66 -0.77 -1.30 9.11
CA VAL A 66 -0.58 -0.32 8.03
C VAL A 66 -1.89 -0.09 7.26
N ALA A 67 -2.58 -1.15 6.86
CA ALA A 67 -3.80 -1.08 6.04
C ALA A 67 -5.00 -0.44 6.77
N LYS A 68 -5.08 -0.63 8.10
CA LYS A 68 -6.12 -0.06 8.97
C LYS A 68 -5.63 1.15 9.78
N PHE A 69 -4.50 1.75 9.40
CA PHE A 69 -3.92 2.84 10.17
C PHE A 69 -4.91 4.01 10.33
N PRO A 70 -5.30 4.38 11.56
CA PRO A 70 -6.35 5.38 11.77
C PRO A 70 -5.78 6.79 11.85
N LEU A 71 -6.56 7.77 11.42
CA LEU A 71 -6.25 9.19 11.63
C LEU A 71 -6.50 9.65 13.08
N LYS A 72 -7.34 8.92 13.82
CA LYS A 72 -7.70 9.21 15.21
C LYS A 72 -7.11 8.12 16.11
N ASN A 73 -6.43 8.52 17.19
CA ASN A 73 -5.84 7.63 18.18
C ASN A 73 -4.89 6.56 17.59
N PRO A 74 -3.84 6.95 16.85
CA PRO A 74 -2.88 6.01 16.27
C PRO A 74 -2.17 5.15 17.34
N TRP A 75 -1.93 5.70 18.53
CA TRP A 75 -1.27 4.99 19.64
C TRP A 75 -2.03 3.74 20.10
N LEU A 76 -3.36 3.82 20.26
CA LEU A 76 -4.19 2.68 20.63
C LEU A 76 -4.16 1.59 19.55
N HIS A 77 -4.06 1.99 18.28
CA HIS A 77 -3.97 1.05 17.15
C HIS A 77 -2.62 0.34 17.12
N VAL A 78 -1.53 1.07 17.37
CA VAL A 78 -0.18 0.50 17.49
C VAL A 78 -0.08 -0.45 18.70
N GLU A 79 -0.73 -0.12 19.83
CA GLU A 79 -0.78 -1.00 20.99
C GLU A 79 -1.51 -2.31 20.70
N LYS A 80 -2.68 -2.25 20.07
CA LYS A 80 -3.42 -3.44 19.61
C LYS A 80 -2.61 -4.31 18.65
N TRP A 81 -1.83 -3.68 17.76
CA TRP A 81 -0.91 -4.38 16.88
C TRP A 81 0.22 -5.07 17.65
N ARG A 82 0.83 -4.39 18.63
CA ARG A 82 1.89 -4.96 19.48
C ARG A 82 1.42 -6.22 20.20
N GLU A 83 0.16 -6.23 20.63
CA GLU A 83 -0.47 -7.36 21.32
C GLU A 83 -1.03 -8.43 20.35
N GLY A 84 -1.02 -8.17 19.04
CA GLY A 84 -1.52 -9.11 18.02
C GLY A 84 -3.06 -9.21 17.97
N TYR A 85 -3.77 -8.22 18.49
CA TYR A 85 -5.23 -8.20 18.58
C TYR A 85 -5.94 -7.55 17.39
N LEU A 86 -5.25 -7.29 16.27
CA LEU A 86 -5.94 -6.84 15.07
C LEU A 86 -6.77 -8.00 14.49
N SER A 87 -8.06 -7.75 14.30
CA SER A 87 -9.02 -8.74 13.82
C SER A 87 -8.62 -9.32 12.47
N ASN A 88 -8.62 -10.65 12.37
CA ASN A 88 -8.33 -11.35 11.14
C ASN A 88 -9.47 -11.15 10.12
N PRO A 89 -9.22 -10.49 8.97
CA PRO A 89 -10.26 -10.19 7.99
C PRO A 89 -10.76 -11.43 7.23
N PHE A 90 -9.99 -12.52 7.23
CA PHE A 90 -10.35 -13.75 6.52
C PHE A 90 -11.46 -14.54 7.23
N LEU A 91 -11.61 -14.38 8.56
CA LEU A 91 -12.65 -15.07 9.34
C LEU A 91 -14.04 -14.49 9.12
N HIS A 92 -14.12 -13.18 8.83
CA HIS A 92 -15.39 -12.46 8.70
C HIS A 92 -15.70 -12.05 7.25
N HIS A 93 -14.92 -12.54 6.28
CA HIS A 93 -15.04 -12.17 4.86
C HIS A 93 -15.10 -10.64 4.64
N ASP A 94 -14.26 -9.89 5.37
CA ASP A 94 -14.18 -8.43 5.24
C ASP A 94 -13.48 -8.04 3.93
N SER A 95 -14.28 -7.98 2.86
CA SER A 95 -13.82 -7.73 1.49
C SER A 95 -13.09 -6.40 1.35
N VAL A 96 -13.52 -5.37 2.09
CA VAL A 96 -12.90 -4.04 2.08
C VAL A 96 -11.49 -4.10 2.65
N THR A 97 -11.29 -4.81 3.76
CA THR A 97 -9.95 -5.00 4.33
C THR A 97 -9.07 -5.86 3.43
N ILE A 98 -9.63 -6.93 2.85
CA ILE A 98 -8.87 -7.81 1.94
C ILE A 98 -8.39 -7.02 0.71
N ASP A 99 -9.23 -6.20 0.09
CA ASP A 99 -8.83 -5.34 -1.04
C ASP A 99 -7.75 -4.33 -0.64
N ARG A 100 -7.83 -3.76 0.57
CA ARG A 100 -6.77 -2.88 1.08
C ARG A 100 -5.45 -3.61 1.29
N LEU A 101 -5.48 -4.81 1.86
CA LEU A 101 -4.29 -5.65 2.04
C LEU A 101 -3.69 -6.04 0.69
N ASP A 102 -4.53 -6.37 -0.29
CA ASP A 102 -4.12 -6.72 -1.65
C ASP A 102 -3.36 -5.58 -2.35
N ARG A 103 -3.92 -4.36 -2.27
CA ARG A 103 -3.29 -3.15 -2.80
C ARG A 103 -1.99 -2.84 -2.07
N LEU A 104 -1.99 -2.92 -0.75
CA LEU A 104 -0.80 -2.69 0.07
C LEU A 104 0.31 -3.68 -0.28
N TYR A 105 -0.01 -4.98 -0.35
CA TYR A 105 0.95 -6.01 -0.73
C TYR A 105 1.55 -5.73 -2.10
N THR A 106 0.71 -5.43 -3.10
CA THR A 106 1.17 -5.11 -4.46
C THR A 106 2.08 -3.88 -4.48
N GLN A 107 1.75 -2.86 -3.69
CA GLN A 107 2.57 -1.64 -3.58
C GLN A 107 3.92 -1.92 -2.93
N ILE A 108 3.93 -2.61 -1.79
CA ILE A 108 5.16 -2.97 -1.07
C ILE A 108 6.02 -3.91 -1.90
N ALA A 109 5.42 -4.88 -2.59
CA ALA A 109 6.13 -5.78 -3.51
C ALA A 109 6.92 -4.97 -4.54
N ARG A 110 6.28 -4.00 -5.21
CA ARG A 110 6.96 -3.13 -6.20
C ARG A 110 8.11 -2.33 -5.61
N TYR A 111 7.97 -1.83 -4.38
CA TYR A 111 9.06 -1.11 -3.72
C TYR A 111 10.22 -2.03 -3.36
N ILE A 112 9.91 -3.26 -2.93
CA ILE A 112 10.94 -4.27 -2.67
C ILE A 112 11.64 -4.64 -3.98
N GLU A 113 10.91 -4.92 -5.07
CA GLU A 113 11.45 -5.24 -6.39
C GLU A 113 12.39 -4.14 -6.89
N ASP A 114 11.99 -2.88 -6.79
CA ASP A 114 12.82 -1.73 -7.16
C ASP A 114 14.09 -1.64 -6.28
N TYR A 115 13.93 -1.79 -4.97
CA TYR A 115 15.04 -1.76 -4.02
C TYR A 115 16.06 -2.85 -4.28
N ILE A 116 15.63 -4.11 -4.40
CA ILE A 116 16.55 -5.23 -4.61
C ILE A 116 17.24 -5.12 -5.96
N THR A 117 16.53 -4.71 -7.02
CA THR A 117 17.11 -4.50 -8.36
C THR A 117 18.21 -3.44 -8.34
N LYS A 118 17.99 -2.34 -7.61
CA LYS A 118 18.98 -1.25 -7.48
C LYS A 118 20.15 -1.65 -6.58
N ALA A 119 19.87 -2.30 -5.46
CA ALA A 119 20.87 -2.65 -4.46
C ALA A 119 21.85 -3.74 -4.93
N THR A 120 21.42 -4.63 -5.83
CA THR A 120 22.26 -5.70 -6.39
C THR A 120 22.86 -5.36 -7.76
N SER A 121 22.63 -4.15 -8.27
CA SER A 121 23.17 -3.73 -9.55
C SER A 121 24.68 -3.64 -9.54
N ILE A 122 25.30 -4.04 -10.67
CA ILE A 122 26.74 -3.86 -10.91
C ILE A 122 27.14 -2.37 -10.87
N TYR A 123 26.20 -1.47 -11.22
CA TYR A 123 26.45 -0.02 -11.21
C TYR A 123 25.28 0.76 -10.58
N PRO A 124 25.19 0.77 -9.23
CA PRO A 124 24.07 1.37 -8.50
C PRO A 124 23.76 2.83 -8.86
N PRO A 125 24.75 3.73 -9.03
CA PRO A 125 24.46 5.13 -9.35
C PRO A 125 23.57 5.29 -10.58
N ARG A 126 23.72 4.44 -11.60
CA ARG A 126 22.88 4.47 -12.80
C ARG A 126 21.50 3.90 -12.54
N THR A 127 21.37 2.80 -11.81
CA THR A 127 20.06 2.21 -11.52
C THR A 127 19.21 3.10 -10.62
N TYR A 128 19.83 3.86 -9.70
CA TYR A 128 19.10 4.82 -8.87
C TYR A 128 18.56 6.02 -9.65
N LEU A 129 19.09 6.33 -10.84
CA LEU A 129 18.51 7.34 -11.75
C LEU A 129 17.25 6.84 -12.48
N CYS A 130 16.96 5.55 -12.36
CA CYS A 130 15.87 4.91 -13.08
C CYS A 130 14.66 4.68 -12.16
N MET A 131 13.49 4.65 -12.79
CA MET A 131 12.22 4.44 -12.10
C MET A 131 11.54 3.16 -12.61
N PRO A 132 10.85 2.42 -11.73
CA PRO A 132 9.98 1.34 -12.15
C PRO A 132 8.79 1.94 -12.90
N SER A 133 8.40 1.32 -14.02
CA SER A 133 7.26 1.83 -14.79
C SER A 133 5.94 1.38 -14.17
N PRO A 134 5.03 2.29 -13.81
CA PRO A 134 3.71 1.91 -13.31
C PRO A 134 2.77 1.37 -14.40
N TYR A 135 3.10 1.58 -15.69
CA TYR A 135 2.22 1.30 -16.83
C TYR A 135 2.83 0.41 -17.92
N SER A 136 4.13 0.07 -17.87
CA SER A 136 4.71 -0.79 -18.89
C SER A 136 4.54 -2.27 -18.57
N ASN A 137 4.11 -3.04 -19.57
CA ASN A 137 4.18 -4.50 -19.56
C ASN A 137 5.63 -5.03 -19.66
N VAL A 138 6.61 -4.13 -19.69
CA VAL A 138 8.03 -4.45 -19.75
C VAL A 138 8.55 -4.47 -18.31
N ASP A 139 9.03 -5.63 -17.88
CA ASP A 139 9.65 -5.84 -16.55
C ASP A 139 11.08 -5.27 -16.52
N GLN A 140 11.25 -4.00 -16.91
CA GLN A 140 12.54 -3.30 -16.95
C GLN A 140 12.49 -1.93 -16.31
N LEU A 141 13.62 -1.53 -15.71
CA LEU A 141 13.82 -0.15 -15.24
C LEU A 141 13.78 0.82 -16.42
N GLN A 142 13.24 2.01 -16.17
CA GLN A 142 13.14 3.07 -17.16
C GLN A 142 13.95 4.31 -16.75
N PHE A 143 14.68 4.87 -17.69
CA PHE A 143 15.29 6.19 -17.57
C PHE A 143 14.56 7.14 -18.52
N ARG A 144 13.96 8.22 -17.99
CA ARG A 144 13.16 9.17 -18.76
C ARG A 144 12.08 8.51 -19.64
N GLY A 145 11.44 7.46 -19.12
CA GLY A 145 10.38 6.71 -19.82
C GLY A 145 10.87 5.71 -20.88
N GLN A 146 12.18 5.55 -21.05
CA GLN A 146 12.76 4.56 -21.98
C GLN A 146 13.34 3.37 -21.20
N PRO A 147 13.07 2.12 -21.61
CA PRO A 147 13.65 0.94 -20.98
C PRO A 147 15.16 0.91 -21.19
N ILE A 148 15.91 0.54 -20.14
CA ILE A 148 17.38 0.53 -20.16
C ILE A 148 17.99 -0.87 -20.16
N GLY A 149 17.19 -1.91 -20.40
CA GLY A 149 17.65 -3.30 -20.45
C GLY A 149 18.10 -3.88 -19.10
N ILE A 150 17.68 -3.26 -17.99
CA ILE A 150 17.90 -3.81 -16.64
C ILE A 150 16.59 -4.43 -16.20
N ASP A 151 16.56 -5.76 -16.17
CA ASP A 151 15.39 -6.53 -15.76
C ASP A 151 15.14 -6.37 -14.27
N ILE A 152 13.86 -6.22 -13.91
CA ILE A 152 13.42 -6.07 -12.53
C ILE A 152 13.48 -7.44 -11.85
N LEU A 153 14.22 -7.51 -10.74
CA LEU A 153 14.23 -8.69 -9.90
C LEU A 153 12.90 -8.80 -9.15
N ARG A 154 12.14 -9.85 -9.47
CA ARG A 154 10.83 -10.14 -8.87
C ARG A 154 10.93 -10.60 -7.43
N VAL A 155 9.95 -10.25 -6.61
CA VAL A 155 9.84 -10.80 -5.23
C VAL A 155 9.65 -12.31 -5.22
N ASP A 156 9.13 -12.89 -6.30
CA ASP A 156 8.93 -14.33 -6.46
C ASP A 156 10.23 -15.12 -6.64
N ALA A 157 11.32 -14.44 -7.00
CA ALA A 157 12.65 -15.04 -7.10
C ALA A 157 13.34 -15.19 -5.74
N LEU A 158 12.80 -14.55 -4.69
CA LEU A 158 13.36 -14.59 -3.34
C LEU A 158 12.97 -15.88 -2.61
N THR A 159 13.83 -16.32 -1.69
CA THR A 159 13.44 -17.37 -0.74
C THR A 159 12.32 -16.87 0.17
N ASP A 160 11.51 -17.78 0.72
CA ASP A 160 10.42 -17.42 1.64
C ASP A 160 10.93 -16.62 2.86
N VAL A 161 12.17 -16.89 3.31
CA VAL A 161 12.81 -16.18 4.42
C VAL A 161 13.18 -14.75 4.04
N GLU A 162 13.81 -14.55 2.89
CA GLU A 162 14.18 -13.21 2.39
C GLU A 162 12.93 -12.37 2.13
N ARG A 163 11.94 -12.95 1.44
CA ARG A 163 10.66 -12.29 1.18
C ARG A 163 10.02 -11.84 2.49
N LYS A 164 9.89 -12.74 3.48
CA LYS A 164 9.30 -12.39 4.78
C LYS A 164 10.07 -11.28 5.50
N ARG A 165 11.40 -11.29 5.45
CA ARG A 165 12.25 -10.25 6.08
C ARG A 165 12.05 -8.90 5.41
N LEU A 166 12.07 -8.84 4.09
CA LEU A 166 11.90 -7.59 3.33
C LEU A 166 10.50 -7.02 3.51
N PHE A 167 9.45 -7.82 3.36
CA PHE A 167 8.09 -7.34 3.59
C PHE A 167 7.90 -6.81 5.02
N ARG A 168 8.44 -7.50 6.03
CA ARG A 168 8.39 -7.03 7.41
C ARG A 168 9.10 -5.68 7.58
N ALA A 169 10.28 -5.50 6.99
CA ALA A 169 11.04 -4.26 7.07
C ALA A 169 10.28 -3.10 6.41
N PHE A 170 9.76 -3.30 5.20
CA PHE A 170 9.04 -2.27 4.45
C PHE A 170 7.70 -1.91 5.10
N LEU A 171 6.95 -2.88 5.62
CA LEU A 171 5.70 -2.61 6.35
C LEU A 171 5.95 -1.80 7.63
N ARG A 172 7.01 -2.12 8.37
CA ARG A 172 7.39 -1.35 9.57
C ARG A 172 7.85 0.07 9.23
N TYR A 173 8.61 0.22 8.15
CA TYR A 173 9.01 1.53 7.65
C TYR A 173 7.78 2.37 7.24
N GLU A 174 6.83 1.76 6.54
CA GLU A 174 5.57 2.42 6.16
C GLU A 174 4.76 2.82 7.41
N LEU A 175 4.68 1.97 8.43
CA LEU A 175 4.03 2.29 9.71
C LEU A 175 4.68 3.51 10.37
N VAL A 176 6.01 3.51 10.49
CA VAL A 176 6.76 4.63 11.08
C VAL A 176 6.55 5.92 10.28
N SER A 177 6.55 5.83 8.95
CA SER A 177 6.28 6.97 8.08
C SER A 177 4.88 7.55 8.29
N LYS A 178 3.86 6.70 8.47
CA LYS A 178 2.49 7.15 8.79
C LYS A 178 2.38 7.81 10.16
N ILE A 179 3.14 7.34 11.15
CA ILE A 179 3.19 7.95 12.48
C ILE A 179 3.80 9.36 12.38
N HIS A 180 4.98 9.49 11.78
CA HIS A 180 5.63 10.80 11.60
C HIS A 180 4.76 11.78 10.81
N TYR A 181 4.11 11.33 9.73
CA TYR A 181 3.21 12.19 8.95
C TYR A 181 2.04 12.74 9.79
N LEU A 182 1.52 11.96 10.74
CA LEU A 182 0.46 12.44 11.63
C LEU A 182 0.98 13.45 12.66
N GLU A 183 2.18 13.23 13.19
CA GLU A 183 2.85 14.15 14.11
C GLU A 183 3.07 15.51 13.43
N ASP A 184 3.69 15.50 12.24
CA ASP A 184 3.92 16.71 11.42
C ASP A 184 2.59 17.40 11.06
N SER A 185 1.55 16.64 10.69
CA SER A 185 0.23 17.21 10.37
C SER A 185 -0.44 17.86 11.58
N LEU A 186 -0.24 17.31 12.77
CA LEU A 186 -0.77 17.89 14.00
C LEU A 186 -0.04 19.19 14.34
N GLU A 187 1.29 19.21 14.21
CA GLU A 187 2.10 20.41 14.39
C GLU A 187 1.69 21.53 13.43
N LEU A 188 1.51 21.22 12.14
CA LEU A 188 1.05 22.20 11.14
C LEU A 188 -0.32 22.78 11.49
N LYS A 189 -1.27 21.97 11.97
CA LYS A 189 -2.59 22.46 12.43
C LYS A 189 -2.50 23.35 13.67
N VAL A 190 -1.55 23.10 14.55
CA VAL A 190 -1.30 23.95 15.72
C VAL A 190 -0.72 25.29 15.26
N ILE A 191 0.24 25.27 14.34
CA ILE A 191 0.81 26.48 13.74
C ILE A 191 -0.27 27.29 13.03
N ASP A 192 -1.10 26.67 12.17
CA ASP A 192 -2.19 27.35 11.47
C ASP A 192 -3.20 27.99 12.44
N LYS A 193 -3.51 27.32 13.55
CA LYS A 193 -4.38 27.89 14.60
C LYS A 193 -3.72 29.08 15.31
N LEU A 194 -2.43 28.97 15.64
CA LEU A 194 -1.67 30.06 16.27
C LEU A 194 -1.60 31.27 15.33
N VAL A 195 -1.25 31.04 14.08
CA VAL A 195 -1.24 32.04 13.00
C VAL A 195 -2.63 32.68 12.86
N ALA A 196 -3.69 31.88 12.71
CA ALA A 196 -5.05 32.40 12.61
C ALA A 196 -5.50 33.19 13.85
N SER A 197 -5.03 32.82 15.05
CA SER A 197 -5.30 33.56 16.29
C SER A 197 -4.53 34.88 16.36
N ALA A 198 -3.29 34.93 15.84
CA ALA A 198 -2.47 36.13 15.77
C ALA A 198 -3.01 37.15 14.76
N PHE A 199 -3.68 36.69 13.70
CA PHE A 199 -4.28 37.55 12.68
C PHE A 199 -5.72 37.97 12.99
N LYS A 200 -6.35 37.48 14.07
CA LYS A 200 -7.60 38.05 14.60
C LYS A 200 -7.27 39.35 15.34
N ARG A 201 -7.30 40.49 14.62
CA ARG A 201 -7.21 41.82 15.26
C ARG A 201 -8.26 41.95 16.37
N PRO A 202 -7.91 42.47 17.56
CA PRO A 202 -8.92 42.81 18.56
C PRO A 202 -9.81 43.90 17.99
N ALA A 203 -11.13 43.68 18.03
CA ALA A 203 -12.11 44.69 17.67
C ALA A 203 -11.85 45.92 18.56
N ALA A 204 -11.47 47.03 17.93
CA ALA A 204 -11.15 48.27 18.61
C ALA A 204 -12.30 48.65 19.55
N ALA A 205 -11.99 48.70 20.85
CA ALA A 205 -12.89 49.27 21.84
C ALA A 205 -13.18 50.72 21.44
N ARG A 206 -14.44 51.03 21.10
CA ARG A 206 -14.88 52.41 20.91
C ARG A 206 -14.61 53.18 22.22
N PRO A 207 -13.89 54.31 22.20
CA PRO A 207 -13.74 55.12 23.38
C PRO A 207 -15.10 55.70 23.79
N LYS A 208 -15.45 55.52 25.07
CA LYS A 208 -16.62 56.13 25.71
C LYS A 208 -16.23 57.52 26.24
N HIS A 209 -17.07 58.50 25.88
CA HIS A 209 -17.29 59.83 26.48
C HIS A 209 -16.25 60.93 26.30
N PHE A 210 -16.73 62.10 25.84
CA PHE A 210 -16.71 63.46 26.41
C PHE A 210 -17.31 64.34 25.28
N GLY A 211 -18.25 65.27 25.44
CA GLY A 211 -18.80 66.07 26.51
C GLY A 211 -19.58 67.19 25.79
N ALA A 212 -20.73 67.58 26.32
CA ALA A 212 -21.63 68.56 25.71
C ALA A 212 -20.95 69.92 25.45
N PHE A 213 -21.28 70.58 24.34
CA PHE A 213 -21.28 72.04 24.23
C PHE A 213 -22.45 72.51 23.35
N ASN A 214 -23.42 73.15 24.00
CA ASN A 214 -24.40 74.05 23.38
C ASN A 214 -23.67 75.32 22.95
N ILE A 215 -23.98 75.85 21.76
CA ILE A 215 -24.02 77.30 21.53
C ILE A 215 -25.22 77.60 20.62
N THR A 216 -25.98 78.60 21.08
CA THR A 216 -27.13 79.32 20.51
C THR A 216 -26.99 79.78 19.08
#